data_AF-K2B2Q5-F1
#
_entry.id   AF-K2B2Q5-F1
#
_cell.length_a   1.000
_cell.length_b   1.000
_cell.length_c   1.000
_cell.angle_alpha   90.00
_cell.angle_beta   90.00
_cell.angle_gamma   90.00
#
_symmetry.space_group_name_H-M   'P 1'
#
loop_
_entity.id
_entity.type
_entity.pdbx_description
1 polymer ?
#
loop_
_entity_poly.entity_id
_entity_poly.type
_entity_poly.pdbx_seq_one_letter_code
_entity_poly.pdbx_strand_id
1 'polypeptide(L)' 'IKAIAYNVLRHRIMLTYEAEAENLTTDDIIKTVLEGVEIP' A
#
# COMPACT_ATOMS: atom_id res chain seq x y z
N ILE A 1 -12.41 -6.58 6.55
CA ILE A 1 -10.93 -6.61 6.73
C ILE A 1 -10.22 -5.66 5.74
N LYS A 2 -10.49 -5.68 4.43
CA LYS A 2 -9.83 -4.76 3.48
C LYS A 2 -9.98 -3.25 3.83
N ALA A 3 -11.12 -2.83 4.37
CA ALA A 3 -11.35 -1.42 4.75
C ALA A 3 -10.40 -0.88 5.86
N ILE A 4 -9.88 -1.74 6.75
CA ILE A 4 -8.93 -1.33 7.80
C ILE A 4 -7.46 -1.48 7.37
N ALA A 5 -7.20 -2.19 6.27
CA ALA A 5 -5.84 -2.45 5.79
C ALA A 5 -5.08 -1.16 5.47
N TYR A 6 -5.74 -0.19 4.82
CA TYR A 6 -5.14 1.11 4.52
C TYR A 6 -4.66 1.84 5.78
N ASN A 7 -5.50 1.90 6.82
CA ASN A 7 -5.13 2.58 8.06
C ASN A 7 -3.94 1.91 8.77
N VAL A 8 -3.88 0.58 8.79
CA VAL A 8 -2.79 -0.13 9.48
C VAL A 8 -1.49 -0.08 8.68
N LEU A 9 -1.57 -0.28 7.36
CA LEU A 9 -0.40 -0.44 6.51
C LEU A 9 0.26 0.91 6.15
N ARG A 10 -0.49 2.03 6.12
CA ARG A 10 0.09 3.37 5.92
C ARG A 10 1.18 3.72 6.93
N HIS A 11 1.05 3.24 8.16
CA HIS A 11 2.04 3.47 9.22
C HIS A 11 3.16 2.43 9.24
N ARG A 12 3.10 1.40 8.38
CA ARG A 12 3.99 0.23 8.39
C ARG A 12 4.76 0.02 7.10
N ILE A 13 4.45 0.77 6.05
CA ILE A 13 5.11 0.72 4.77
C ILE A 13 5.84 2.06 4.59
N MET A 14 7.16 1.99 4.41
CA MET A 14 7.97 3.12 3.99
C MET A 14 8.28 2.97 2.50
N LEU A 15 8.25 4.09 1.78
CA LEU A 15 8.67 4.16 0.39
C LEU A 15 10.19 4.20 0.32
N THR A 16 10.74 3.72 -0.80
CA THR A 16 12.13 3.99 -1.13
C THR A 16 12.25 5.37 -1.76
N TYR A 17 13.48 5.90 -1.80
CA TYR A 17 13.75 7.20 -2.43
C TYR A 17 13.31 7.23 -3.91
N GLU A 18 13.55 6.13 -4.63
CA GLU A 18 13.16 6.00 -6.04
C GLU A 18 11.64 6.03 -6.20
N ALA A 19 10.91 5.34 -5.32
CA ALA A 19 9.44 5.33 -5.34
C ALA A 19 8.86 6.72 -5.06
N GLU A 20 9.45 7.47 -4.12
CA GLU A 20 9.06 8.86 -3.88
C GLU A 20 9.37 9.77 -5.08
N ALA A 21 10.53 9.57 -5.73
CA ALA A 21 10.92 10.31 -6.93
C ALA A 21 9.97 10.06 -8.12
N GLU A 22 9.36 8.87 -8.18
CA GLU A 22 8.32 8.51 -9.16
C GLU A 22 6.92 9.01 -8.77
N ASN A 23 6.77 9.77 -7.67
CA ASN A 23 5.50 10.23 -7.10
C ASN A 23 4.54 9.09 -6.72
N LEU A 24 5.07 7.92 -6.35
CA LEU A 24 4.25 6.85 -5.79
C LEU A 24 3.81 7.20 -4.37
N THR A 25 2.61 6.79 -4.00
CA THR A 25 2.10 6.91 -2.63
C THR A 25 2.02 5.57 -1.94
N THR A 26 2.04 5.57 -0.60
CA THR A 26 1.81 4.36 0.19
C THR A 26 0.47 3.70 -0.14
N ASP A 27 -0.54 4.49 -0.53
CA ASP A 27 -1.86 3.99 -0.91
C ASP A 27 -1.86 3.23 -2.24
N ASP A 28 -1.03 3.65 -3.20
CA ASP A 28 -0.84 2.94 -4.48
C ASP A 28 -0.25 1.55 -4.24
N ILE A 29 0.72 1.46 -3.33
CA ILE A 29 1.34 0.19 -2.93
C ILE A 29 0.32 -0.70 -2.21
N ILE A 30 -0.42 -0.15 -1.24
CA ILE A 30 -1.43 -0.90 -0.49
C ILE A 30 -2.50 -1.44 -1.44
N LYS A 31 -2.95 -0.63 -2.40
CA LYS A 31 -3.94 -1.05 -3.40
C LYS A 31 -3.44 -2.25 -4.21
N THR A 32 -2.24 -2.14 -4.76
CA THR A 32 -1.60 -3.20 -5.56
C THR A 32 -1.47 -4.50 -4.76
N VAL A 33 -1.03 -4.41 -3.49
CA VAL A 33 -0.94 -5.57 -2.59
C VAL A 33 -2.31 -6.21 -2.36
N LEU A 34 -3.35 -5.40 -2.10
CA LEU A 34 -4.69 -5.90 -1.81
C LEU A 34 -5.42 -6.48 -3.04
N GLU A 35 -5.06 -6.05 -4.25
CA GLU A 35 -5.56 -6.61 -5.52
C GLU A 35 -5.00 -8.01 -5.77
N GLY A 36 -3.75 -8.27 -5.38
CA GLY A 36 -3.12 -9.59 -5.50
C GLY A 36 -3.54 -10.61 -4.44
N VAL A 37 -4.31 -10.21 -3.42
CA VAL A 37 -4.81 -11.11 -2.37
C VAL A 37 -6.25 -11.51 -2.70
N GLU A 38 -6.41 -12.76 -3.15
CA GLU A 38 -7.72 -13.41 -3.31
C GLU A 38 -8.47 -13.46 -1.97
N ILE A 39 -9.77 -13.21 -2.03
CA ILE A 39 -10.64 -13.29 -0.87
C ILE A 39 -11.38 -14.62 -0.95
N PRO A 40 -11.31 -15.49 0.08
CA PRO A 40 -12.16 -16.67 0.17
C PRO A 40 -13.64 -16.32 0.40
#